data_AF-A0A2H9VN87-F1
#
_entry.id   AF-A0A2H9VN87-F1
#
_cell.length_a   1.000
_cell.length_b   1.000
_cell.length_c   1.000
_cell.angle_alpha   90.00
_cell.angle_beta   90.00
_cell.angle_gamma   90.00
#
_symmetry.space_group_name_H-M   'P 1'
#
loop_
_entity.id
_entity.type
_entity.pdbx_description
1 polymer ?
#
loop_
_entity_poly.entity_id
_entity_poly.type
_entity_poly.pdbx_seq_one_letter_code
_entity_poly.pdbx_strand_id
1 'polypeptide(L)'
;MSALCSYGQMRLLNSVNDKVKTLKQAGVDTIVTYHPYCVGCILIGISGPDTCFQNIRQYVIWKHKGEGYVQLFDECYKYQPQKGADGFIAILSKNAALIVKEKILPVEIEKKAKGKVEKFTILIDHSDHRDFIFYLNGKMVEKRIDLFELDSRWEDDNFWSKNQPSTPPPGKAVNINYAKNQKTYLKKLVDLAEQEIEKMKFEKAP
;
A
#
# COMPACT_ATOMS: atom_id res chain seq x y z
N MET A 1 -13.67 -12.08 -13.30
CA MET A 1 -14.05 -11.60 -11.94
C MET A 1 -15.53 -11.91 -11.74
N SER A 2 -15.87 -12.76 -10.76
CA SER A 2 -17.27 -13.09 -10.47
C SER A 2 -17.97 -11.91 -9.78
N ALA A 3 -19.25 -11.69 -10.11
CA ALA A 3 -20.04 -10.57 -9.61
C ALA A 3 -20.13 -10.47 -8.07
N LEU A 4 -19.94 -11.60 -7.36
CA LEU A 4 -19.92 -11.66 -5.89
C LEU A 4 -18.72 -10.93 -5.26
N CYS A 5 -17.56 -10.94 -5.92
CA CYS A 5 -16.39 -10.18 -5.47
C CYS A 5 -16.60 -8.66 -5.61
N SER A 6 -17.51 -8.22 -6.50
CA SER A 6 -17.82 -6.79 -6.67
C SER A 6 -18.71 -6.24 -5.55
N TYR A 7 -19.63 -7.03 -4.98
CA TYR A 7 -20.59 -6.53 -4.00
C TYR A 7 -19.94 -6.28 -2.63
N GLY A 8 -19.11 -7.22 -2.15
CA GLY A 8 -18.33 -7.06 -0.92
C GLY A 8 -17.40 -5.85 -0.98
N GLN A 9 -16.66 -5.72 -2.08
CA GLN A 9 -15.78 -4.58 -2.33
C GLN A 9 -16.54 -3.24 -2.39
N MET A 10 -17.72 -3.20 -3.02
CA MET A 10 -18.56 -2.00 -3.00
C MET A 10 -19.03 -1.64 -1.59
N ARG A 11 -19.41 -2.62 -0.76
CA ARG A 11 -19.83 -2.37 0.62
C ARG A 11 -18.70 -1.83 1.49
N LEU A 12 -17.50 -2.38 1.33
CA LEU A 12 -16.29 -1.88 1.98
C LEU A 12 -15.98 -0.44 1.55
N LEU A 13 -15.97 -0.18 0.25
CA LEU A 13 -15.74 1.15 -0.32
C LEU A 13 -16.77 2.17 0.20
N ASN A 14 -18.05 1.80 0.24
CA ASN A 14 -19.10 2.65 0.79
C ASN A 14 -18.86 2.97 2.27
N SER A 15 -18.48 1.96 3.07
CA SER A 15 -18.20 2.16 4.50
C SER A 15 -17.02 3.11 4.75
N VAL A 16 -15.96 2.98 3.95
CA VAL A 16 -14.81 3.89 4.00
C VAL A 16 -15.19 5.29 3.55
N ASN A 17 -15.94 5.43 2.46
CA ASN A 17 -16.40 6.72 1.95
C ASN A 17 -17.33 7.44 2.93
N ASP A 18 -18.25 6.73 3.57
CA ASP A 18 -19.12 7.28 4.61
C ASP A 18 -18.32 7.77 5.81
N LYS A 19 -17.29 7.02 6.22
CA LYS A 19 -16.38 7.46 7.29
C LYS A 19 -15.64 8.73 6.89
N VAL A 20 -15.03 8.76 5.70
CA VAL A 20 -14.32 9.94 5.18
C VAL A 20 -15.27 11.15 5.11
N LYS A 21 -16.50 10.97 4.63
CA LYS A 21 -17.51 12.02 4.56
C LYS A 21 -17.85 12.56 5.95
N THR A 22 -18.08 11.68 6.92
CA THR A 22 -18.36 12.05 8.32
C THR A 22 -17.22 12.85 8.92
N LEU A 23 -15.97 12.43 8.69
CA LEU A 23 -14.78 13.13 9.18
C LEU A 23 -14.63 14.52 8.54
N LYS A 24 -14.87 14.64 7.23
CA LYS A 24 -14.87 15.95 6.54
C LYS A 24 -15.94 16.89 7.09
N GLN A 25 -17.15 16.39 7.34
CA GLN A 25 -18.23 17.16 7.95
C GLN A 25 -17.90 17.63 9.38
N ALA A 26 -17.10 16.84 10.10
CA ALA A 26 -16.57 17.20 11.42
C ALA A 26 -15.36 18.14 11.38
N GLY A 27 -14.97 18.65 10.19
CA GLY A 27 -13.87 19.60 10.04
C GLY A 27 -12.47 18.98 10.12
N VAL A 28 -12.33 17.67 9.93
CA VAL A 28 -11.02 17.02 9.87
C VAL A 28 -10.31 17.37 8.56
N ASP A 29 -9.14 17.99 8.68
CA ASP A 29 -8.35 18.51 7.55
C ASP A 29 -7.40 17.47 6.91
N THR A 30 -7.08 16.42 7.65
CA THR A 30 -6.09 15.39 7.31
C THR A 30 -6.71 14.02 7.52
N ILE A 31 -7.05 13.36 6.42
CA ILE A 31 -7.58 12.00 6.40
C ILE A 31 -6.78 11.19 5.39
N VAL A 32 -6.45 9.95 5.72
CA VAL A 32 -5.79 9.02 4.81
C VAL A 32 -6.57 7.73 4.79
N THR A 33 -6.84 7.21 3.60
CA THR A 33 -7.21 5.80 3.46
C THR A 33 -5.98 5.01 3.04
N TYR A 34 -5.80 3.85 3.65
CA TYR A 34 -4.70 2.93 3.37
C TYR A 34 -5.28 1.55 3.06
N HIS A 35 -4.90 0.99 1.91
CA HIS A 35 -5.40 -0.27 1.40
C HIS A 35 -4.24 -1.17 0.99
N PRO A 36 -3.85 -2.13 1.85
CA PRO A 36 -2.96 -3.22 1.46
C PRO A 36 -3.75 -4.27 0.67
N TYR A 37 -3.25 -4.65 -0.49
CA TYR A 37 -3.83 -5.71 -1.30
C TYR A 37 -2.76 -6.34 -2.20
N CYS A 38 -3.08 -7.47 -2.82
CA CYS A 38 -2.18 -8.17 -3.73
C CYS A 38 -2.78 -8.22 -5.14
N VAL A 39 -1.99 -7.86 -6.15
CA VAL A 39 -2.32 -8.04 -7.57
C VAL A 39 -1.85 -9.42 -7.99
N GLY A 40 -2.69 -10.12 -8.76
CA GLY A 40 -2.38 -11.48 -9.21
C GLY A 40 -2.52 -12.56 -8.12
N CYS A 41 -2.91 -12.21 -6.89
CA CYS A 41 -3.23 -13.19 -5.85
C CYS A 41 -4.54 -13.91 -6.11
N ILE A 42 -4.55 -15.20 -5.82
CA ILE A 42 -5.78 -16.00 -5.73
C ILE A 42 -6.32 -15.85 -4.32
N LEU A 43 -7.48 -15.21 -4.19
CA LEU A 43 -8.23 -15.20 -2.94
C LEU A 43 -8.88 -16.57 -2.74
N ILE A 44 -8.32 -17.36 -1.82
CA ILE A 44 -8.94 -18.63 -1.43
C ILE A 44 -10.02 -18.30 -0.38
N GLY A 45 -11.27 -18.22 -0.83
CA GLY A 45 -12.43 -18.09 0.04
C GLY A 45 -13.38 -19.27 -0.12
N ILE A 46 -14.03 -19.64 0.97
CA ILE A 46 -15.21 -20.51 0.92
C ILE A 46 -16.26 -19.75 0.10
N SER A 47 -16.60 -20.23 -1.08
CA SER A 47 -17.57 -19.58 -1.96
C SER A 47 -18.98 -19.91 -1.50
N GLY A 48 -19.70 -18.94 -0.97
CA GLY A 48 -21.13 -19.03 -0.63
C GLY A 48 -21.83 -17.66 -0.76
N PRO A 49 -23.16 -17.63 -0.95
CA PRO A 49 -23.90 -16.38 -1.18
C PRO A 49 -23.81 -15.37 -0.02
N ASP A 50 -23.51 -15.82 1.20
CA ASP A 50 -23.33 -14.98 2.40
C ASP A 50 -21.87 -14.84 2.86
N THR A 51 -20.91 -15.13 1.98
CA THR A 51 -19.49 -15.11 2.35
C THR A 51 -18.92 -13.71 2.21
N CYS A 52 -18.40 -13.20 3.32
CA CYS A 52 -17.70 -11.92 3.40
C CYS A 52 -16.21 -12.16 3.64
N PHE A 53 -15.35 -11.35 3.01
CA PHE A 53 -13.90 -11.55 3.02
C PHE A 53 -13.21 -10.66 4.06
N GLN A 54 -12.82 -11.24 5.20
CA GLN A 54 -12.08 -10.53 6.26
C GLN A 54 -10.62 -10.19 5.89
N ASN A 55 -10.11 -10.80 4.83
CA ASN A 55 -8.77 -10.57 4.30
C ASN A 55 -8.69 -9.34 3.38
N ILE A 56 -9.82 -8.79 2.94
CA ILE A 56 -9.86 -7.52 2.21
C ILE A 56 -10.09 -6.41 3.25
N ARG A 57 -9.03 -5.63 3.52
CA ARG A 57 -9.00 -4.66 4.62
C ARG A 57 -8.65 -3.28 4.12
N GLN A 58 -9.36 -2.28 4.60
CA GLN A 58 -9.02 -0.88 4.41
C GLN A 58 -8.96 -0.17 5.75
N TYR A 59 -8.06 0.79 5.85
CA TYR A 59 -7.82 1.56 7.07
C TYR A 59 -8.11 3.03 6.78
N VAL A 60 -8.80 3.69 7.70
CA VAL A 60 -8.93 5.16 7.70
C VAL A 60 -8.11 5.71 8.85
N ILE A 61 -7.16 6.58 8.54
CA ILE A 61 -6.24 7.21 9.48
C ILE A 61 -6.54 8.71 9.50
N TRP A 62 -6.70 9.34 10.66
CA TRP A 62 -7.01 10.77 10.74
C TRP A 62 -6.54 11.42 12.03
N LYS A 63 -6.44 12.75 12.01
CA LYS A 63 -6.18 13.56 13.20
C LYS A 63 -7.46 14.24 13.68
N HIS A 64 -7.75 14.17 14.96
CA HIS A 64 -8.84 14.95 15.56
C HIS A 64 -8.40 15.47 16.93
N LYS A 65 -8.55 16.79 17.15
CA LYS A 65 -8.21 17.47 18.42
C LYS A 65 -6.80 17.13 18.95
N GLY A 66 -5.82 17.06 18.04
CA GLY A 66 -4.43 16.78 18.41
C GLY A 66 -4.05 15.29 18.44
N GLU A 67 -5.03 14.38 18.47
CA GLU A 67 -4.80 12.93 18.57
C GLU A 67 -4.99 12.23 17.21
N GLY A 68 -4.13 11.25 16.94
CA GLY A 68 -4.17 10.40 15.77
C GLY A 68 -4.93 9.10 15.98
N TYR A 69 -5.83 8.81 15.06
CA TYR A 69 -6.72 7.65 15.10
C TYR A 69 -6.57 6.78 13.85
N VAL A 70 -6.85 5.48 14.00
CA VAL A 70 -6.99 4.52 12.91
C VAL A 70 -8.27 3.72 13.11
N GLN A 71 -8.98 3.44 12.04
CA GLN A 71 -10.12 2.54 12.03
C GLN A 71 -9.99 1.53 10.90
N LEU A 72 -10.12 0.26 11.24
CA LEU A 72 -10.16 -0.85 10.28
C LEU A 72 -11.59 -1.02 9.74
N PHE A 73 -11.66 -1.34 8.45
CA PHE A 73 -12.84 -1.76 7.73
C PHE A 73 -12.50 -3.04 6.97
N ASP A 74 -13.38 -4.03 7.05
CA ASP A 74 -13.40 -5.17 6.13
C ASP A 74 -14.81 -5.33 5.57
N GLU A 75 -15.04 -6.35 4.74
CA GLU A 75 -16.36 -6.57 4.11
C GLU A 75 -17.45 -7.02 5.12
N CYS A 76 -17.03 -7.51 6.28
CA CYS A 76 -17.87 -8.17 7.27
C CYS A 76 -18.27 -7.24 8.42
N TYR A 77 -17.31 -6.48 8.93
CA TYR A 77 -17.37 -5.77 10.20
C TYR A 77 -16.83 -4.36 10.07
N LYS A 78 -17.42 -3.47 10.86
CA LYS A 78 -16.82 -2.17 11.19
C LYS A 78 -16.12 -2.32 12.53
N TYR A 79 -14.89 -1.86 12.62
CA TYR A 79 -14.13 -1.89 13.86
C TYR A 79 -14.20 -0.54 14.56
N GLN A 80 -14.00 -0.53 15.88
CA GLN A 80 -13.88 0.71 16.62
C GLN A 80 -12.58 1.46 16.25
N PRO A 81 -12.60 2.80 16.22
CA PRO A 81 -11.38 3.60 16.14
C PRO A 81 -10.41 3.30 17.28
N GLN A 82 -9.13 3.19 16.97
CA GLN A 82 -8.05 3.13 17.95
C GLN A 82 -7.17 4.37 17.86
N LYS A 83 -6.63 4.80 19.00
CA LYS A 83 -5.60 5.85 19.06
C LYS A 83 -4.23 5.25 18.73
N GLY A 84 -3.31 6.07 18.24
CA GLY A 84 -1.90 5.69 18.05
C GLY A 84 -1.30 6.01 16.68
N ALA A 85 -1.96 6.81 15.85
CA ALA A 85 -1.41 7.21 14.54
C ALA A 85 -0.65 8.54 14.54
N ASP A 86 -0.26 9.06 15.71
CA ASP A 86 0.36 10.38 15.83
C ASP A 86 1.66 10.49 15.02
N GLY A 87 2.50 9.44 15.07
CA GLY A 87 3.77 9.38 14.32
C GLY A 87 3.56 9.42 12.82
N PHE A 88 2.65 8.59 12.31
CA PHE A 88 2.26 8.56 10.89
C PHE A 88 1.75 9.94 10.43
N ILE A 89 0.80 10.51 11.16
CA ILE A 89 0.18 11.80 10.82
C ILE A 89 1.19 12.94 10.88
N ALA A 90 2.10 12.94 11.86
CA ALA A 90 3.15 13.95 11.97
C ALA A 90 4.08 13.94 10.75
N ILE A 91 4.51 12.75 10.30
CA ILE A 91 5.34 12.61 9.10
C ILE A 91 4.59 13.04 7.85
N LEU A 92 3.34 12.61 7.68
CA LEU A 92 2.49 13.03 6.57
C LEU A 92 2.34 14.55 6.52
N SER A 93 1.92 15.15 7.63
CA SER A 93 1.61 16.59 7.70
C SER A 93 2.85 17.44 7.41
N LYS A 94 4.01 17.05 7.94
CA LYS A 94 5.27 17.78 7.74
C LYS A 94 5.80 17.68 6.31
N ASN A 95 5.52 16.60 5.60
CA ASN A 95 6.13 16.30 4.29
C ASN A 95 5.11 16.18 3.15
N ALA A 96 3.87 16.61 3.36
CA ALA A 96 2.75 16.46 2.42
C ALA A 96 3.11 16.90 0.99
N ALA A 97 3.71 18.09 0.83
CA ALA A 97 4.08 18.61 -0.49
C ALA A 97 5.12 17.74 -1.23
N LEU A 98 5.99 17.05 -0.49
CA LEU A 98 6.99 16.14 -1.05
C LEU A 98 6.34 14.81 -1.42
N ILE A 99 5.57 14.22 -0.50
CA ILE A 99 4.82 12.96 -0.71
C ILE A 99 3.94 13.04 -1.96
N VAL A 100 3.24 14.16 -2.18
CA VAL A 100 2.40 14.38 -3.36
C VAL A 100 3.20 14.33 -4.67
N LYS A 101 4.46 14.77 -4.67
CA LYS A 101 5.31 14.79 -5.87
C LYS A 101 6.16 13.53 -6.05
N GLU A 102 6.44 12.82 -4.96
CA GLU A 102 7.25 11.61 -4.98
C GLU A 102 6.60 10.50 -5.80
N LYS A 103 7.47 9.65 -6.36
CA LYS A 103 7.12 8.42 -7.06
C LYS A 103 8.10 7.35 -6.62
N ILE A 104 7.59 6.14 -6.46
CA ILE A 104 8.45 4.95 -6.45
C ILE A 104 8.85 4.67 -7.90
N LEU A 105 10.12 4.38 -8.10
CA LEU A 105 10.66 4.08 -9.41
C LEU A 105 10.62 2.59 -9.66
N PRO A 106 10.42 2.16 -10.92
CA PRO A 106 10.37 0.75 -11.23
C PRO A 106 11.72 0.08 -10.98
N VAL A 107 11.68 -1.25 -10.86
CA VAL A 107 12.90 -2.07 -10.80
C VAL A 107 13.62 -1.98 -12.15
N GLU A 108 14.81 -1.39 -12.14
CA GLU A 108 15.64 -1.25 -13.34
C GLU A 108 17.02 -1.86 -13.11
N ILE A 109 17.54 -2.55 -14.12
CA ILE A 109 18.89 -3.12 -14.11
C ILE A 109 19.68 -2.61 -15.31
N GLU A 110 20.98 -2.44 -15.14
CA GLU A 110 21.91 -2.08 -16.20
C GLU A 110 22.70 -3.32 -16.63
N LYS A 111 22.77 -3.59 -17.95
CA LYS A 111 23.64 -4.62 -18.52
C LYS A 111 24.55 -4.02 -19.58
N LYS A 112 25.79 -4.50 -19.61
CA LYS A 112 26.72 -4.19 -20.70
C LYS A 112 26.50 -5.18 -21.83
N ALA A 113 25.99 -4.72 -22.97
CA ALA A 113 25.88 -5.49 -24.20
C ALA A 113 26.70 -4.79 -25.30
N LYS A 114 27.67 -5.51 -25.89
CA LYS A 114 28.49 -5.02 -27.02
C LYS A 114 29.13 -3.64 -26.76
N GLY A 115 29.62 -3.40 -25.53
CA GLY A 115 30.28 -2.15 -25.14
C GLY A 115 29.35 -0.98 -24.79
N LYS A 116 28.03 -1.15 -24.87
CA LYS A 116 27.03 -0.16 -24.44
C LYS A 116 26.33 -0.61 -23.16
N VAL A 117 25.96 0.35 -22.32
CA VAL A 117 25.10 0.10 -21.15
C VAL A 117 23.65 0.22 -21.60
N GLU A 118 22.89 -0.85 -21.44
CA GLU A 118 21.46 -0.91 -21.70
C GLU A 118 20.69 -1.04 -20.37
N LYS A 119 19.56 -0.34 -20.28
CA LYS A 119 18.66 -0.39 -19.12
C LYS A 119 17.47 -1.29 -19.42
N PHE A 120 17.15 -2.17 -18.48
CA PHE A 120 16.00 -3.06 -18.55
C PHE A 120 15.09 -2.81 -17.36
N THR A 121 13.83 -2.54 -17.62
CA THR A 121 12.78 -2.49 -16.60
C THR A 121 12.25 -3.90 -16.37
N ILE A 122 12.19 -4.33 -15.11
CA ILE A 122 11.63 -5.62 -14.72
C ILE A 122 10.18 -5.43 -14.33
N LEU A 123 9.31 -6.26 -14.90
CA LEU A 123 7.89 -6.31 -14.59
C LEU A 123 7.56 -7.72 -14.10
N ILE A 124 6.66 -7.80 -13.12
CA ILE A 124 6.12 -9.06 -12.63
C ILE A 124 4.59 -9.02 -12.69
N ASP A 125 3.97 -10.18 -12.75
CA ASP A 125 2.51 -10.35 -12.85
C ASP A 125 1.81 -10.45 -11.48
N HIS A 126 2.60 -10.60 -10.41
CA HIS A 126 2.12 -10.80 -9.05
C HIS A 126 2.94 -9.99 -8.03
N SER A 127 2.31 -9.03 -7.36
CA SER A 127 2.96 -8.22 -6.32
C SER A 127 1.97 -7.70 -5.28
N ASP A 128 2.51 -7.44 -4.09
CA ASP A 128 1.79 -6.73 -3.04
C ASP A 128 1.82 -5.23 -3.30
N HIS A 129 0.68 -4.58 -3.12
CA HIS A 129 0.51 -3.15 -3.28
C HIS A 129 0.00 -2.50 -2.01
N ARG A 130 0.31 -1.20 -1.89
CA ARG A 130 -0.16 -0.29 -0.86
C ARG A 130 -0.75 0.94 -1.53
N ASP A 131 -2.07 1.03 -1.55
CA ASP A 131 -2.77 2.20 -2.06
C ASP A 131 -3.05 3.17 -0.91
N PHE A 132 -2.62 4.42 -1.08
CA PHE A 132 -2.93 5.54 -0.20
C PHE A 132 -3.80 6.55 -0.93
N ILE A 133 -4.87 7.02 -0.28
CA ILE A 133 -5.61 8.21 -0.71
C ILE A 133 -5.52 9.24 0.39
N PHE A 134 -4.86 10.35 0.10
CA PHE A 134 -4.67 11.46 1.01
C PHE A 134 -5.74 12.52 0.75
N TYR A 135 -6.49 12.89 1.79
CA TYR A 135 -7.35 14.07 1.81
C TYR A 135 -6.67 15.12 2.69
N LEU A 136 -6.01 16.09 2.04
CA LEU A 136 -5.20 17.12 2.67
C LEU A 136 -5.78 18.49 2.33
N ASN A 137 -6.31 19.21 3.31
CA ASN A 137 -6.89 20.55 3.13
C ASN A 137 -7.90 20.61 1.95
N GLY A 138 -8.77 19.59 1.86
CA GLY A 138 -9.79 19.48 0.81
C GLY A 138 -9.28 18.95 -0.54
N LYS A 139 -7.97 18.76 -0.73
CA LYS A 139 -7.41 18.13 -1.94
C LYS A 139 -7.29 16.63 -1.76
N MET A 140 -7.60 15.89 -2.82
CA MET A 140 -7.43 14.44 -2.87
C MET A 140 -6.20 14.09 -3.72
N VAL A 141 -5.33 13.21 -3.20
CA VAL A 141 -4.16 12.69 -3.92
C VAL A 141 -4.06 11.19 -3.70
N GLU A 142 -3.92 10.43 -4.78
CA GLU A 142 -3.74 8.97 -4.73
C GLU A 142 -2.28 8.60 -4.97
N LYS A 143 -1.82 7.58 -4.23
CA LYS A 143 -0.52 6.94 -4.42
C LYS A 143 -0.69 5.44 -4.37
N ARG A 144 -0.41 4.79 -5.48
CA ARG A 144 -0.20 3.35 -5.56
C ARG A 144 1.29 3.06 -5.41
N ILE A 145 1.63 2.20 -4.49
CA ILE A 145 2.99 1.76 -4.23
C ILE A 145 3.04 0.25 -4.44
N ASP A 146 3.92 -0.21 -5.31
CA ASP A 146 4.22 -1.63 -5.49
C ASP A 146 5.40 -2.02 -4.58
N LEU A 147 5.20 -3.01 -3.70
CA LEU A 147 6.24 -3.46 -2.79
C LEU A 147 7.39 -4.14 -3.52
N PHE A 148 7.16 -4.73 -4.69
CA PHE A 148 8.23 -5.26 -5.52
C PHE A 148 9.25 -4.17 -5.88
N GLU A 149 8.77 -2.96 -6.20
CA GLU A 149 9.64 -1.82 -6.53
C GLU A 149 10.41 -1.29 -5.31
N LEU A 150 9.84 -1.42 -4.11
CA LEU A 150 10.49 -1.04 -2.87
C LEU A 150 11.55 -2.06 -2.43
N ASP A 151 11.21 -3.33 -2.41
CA ASP A 151 11.98 -4.36 -1.69
C ASP A 151 13.02 -5.07 -2.56
N SER A 152 12.89 -4.98 -3.89
CA SER A 152 13.84 -5.57 -4.83
C SER A 152 15.19 -4.85 -4.82
N ARG A 153 16.16 -5.37 -4.06
CA ARG A 153 17.54 -4.85 -4.00
C ARG A 153 18.47 -5.44 -5.08
N TRP A 154 18.29 -6.73 -5.34
CA TRP A 154 19.09 -7.68 -6.14
C TRP A 154 20.62 -7.61 -6.00
N GLU A 155 21.19 -8.51 -5.19
CA GLU A 155 22.63 -8.83 -5.13
C GLU A 155 22.92 -10.36 -5.21
N ASP A 156 21.90 -11.20 -5.41
CA ASP A 156 22.01 -12.67 -5.29
C ASP A 156 21.69 -13.38 -6.62
N ASP A 157 22.56 -14.31 -7.00
CA ASP A 157 22.52 -15.13 -8.22
C ASP A 157 21.36 -16.16 -8.21
N ASN A 158 20.57 -16.23 -7.11
CA ASN A 158 19.62 -17.31 -6.84
C ASN A 158 18.12 -17.00 -7.05
N PHE A 159 17.71 -15.76 -7.30
CA PHE A 159 16.27 -15.48 -7.53
C PHE A 159 15.78 -16.07 -8.84
N TRP A 160 16.64 -16.08 -9.86
CA TRP A 160 16.33 -16.59 -11.19
C TRP A 160 16.60 -18.10 -11.35
N SER A 161 17.36 -18.72 -10.45
CA SER A 161 17.79 -20.12 -10.62
C SER A 161 16.73 -21.15 -10.26
N LYS A 162 15.65 -20.77 -9.56
CA LYS A 162 14.65 -21.74 -9.06
C LYS A 162 13.34 -21.84 -9.85
N ASN A 163 12.97 -20.85 -10.67
CA ASN A 163 11.61 -20.80 -11.24
C ASN A 163 11.47 -20.60 -12.77
N GLN A 164 12.51 -20.63 -13.61
CA GLN A 164 12.44 -21.08 -15.03
C GLN A 164 13.79 -20.99 -15.77
N PRO A 165 14.10 -21.90 -16.72
CA PRO A 165 15.35 -21.90 -17.47
C PRO A 165 15.21 -21.19 -18.83
N SER A 166 15.93 -20.08 -19.01
CA SER A 166 16.85 -19.85 -20.15
C SER A 166 17.55 -18.48 -19.99
N THR A 167 18.49 -18.47 -19.04
CA THR A 167 19.56 -17.47 -18.78
C THR A 167 19.20 -16.11 -18.12
N PRO A 168 19.35 -16.00 -16.78
CA PRO A 168 19.95 -14.79 -16.18
C PRO A 168 21.45 -14.74 -16.52
N PRO A 169 22.04 -13.60 -16.94
CA PRO A 169 23.47 -13.52 -17.24
C PRO A 169 24.31 -13.61 -15.95
N PRO A 170 25.56 -14.11 -16.03
CA PRO A 170 26.49 -14.06 -14.92
C PRO A 170 26.85 -12.60 -14.60
N GLY A 171 26.49 -12.16 -13.40
CA GLY A 171 26.73 -10.82 -12.89
C GLY A 171 25.55 -10.34 -12.04
N LYS A 172 25.83 -9.90 -10.81
CA LYS A 172 24.84 -9.37 -9.85
C LYS A 172 24.02 -8.26 -10.51
N ALA A 173 22.82 -8.55 -10.99
CA ALA A 173 21.93 -7.55 -11.54
C ALA A 173 21.36 -6.75 -10.37
N VAL A 174 21.83 -5.52 -10.15
CA VAL A 174 21.38 -4.68 -9.03
C VAL A 174 20.25 -3.77 -9.48
N ASN A 175 19.18 -3.68 -8.67
CA ASN A 175 18.15 -2.67 -8.90
C ASN A 175 18.76 -1.28 -8.66
N ILE A 176 19.00 -0.54 -9.74
CA ILE A 176 19.64 0.77 -9.69
C ILE A 176 18.79 1.81 -8.95
N ASN A 177 17.49 1.57 -8.82
CA ASN A 177 16.54 2.47 -8.18
C ASN A 177 16.30 2.14 -6.69
N TYR A 178 16.79 1.01 -6.18
CA TYR A 178 16.51 0.55 -4.80
C TYR A 178 16.87 1.61 -3.76
N ALA A 179 18.12 2.08 -3.75
CA ALA A 179 18.58 3.06 -2.76
C ALA A 179 17.84 4.40 -2.84
N LYS A 180 17.29 4.75 -4.01
CA LYS A 180 16.46 5.95 -4.18
C LYS A 180 15.06 5.73 -3.61
N ASN A 181 14.43 4.59 -3.92
CA ASN A 181 13.12 4.21 -3.40
C ASN A 181 13.12 4.14 -1.86
N GLN A 182 14.16 3.56 -1.27
CA GLN A 182 14.32 3.45 0.19
C GLN A 182 14.44 4.80 0.93
N LYS A 183 14.78 5.89 0.22
CA LYS A 183 14.91 7.24 0.80
C LYS A 183 13.63 8.08 0.66
N THR A 184 12.60 7.56 -0.01
CA THR A 184 11.34 8.30 -0.23
C THR A 184 10.52 8.41 1.06
N TYR A 185 9.73 9.47 1.19
CA TYR A 185 8.71 9.54 2.23
C TYR A 185 7.60 8.52 2.01
N LEU A 186 7.34 8.11 0.76
CA LEU A 186 6.41 7.02 0.45
C LEU A 186 6.82 5.70 1.12
N LYS A 187 8.11 5.29 1.05
CA LYS A 187 8.61 4.11 1.79
C LYS A 187 8.40 4.28 3.30
N LYS A 188 8.75 5.45 3.84
CA LYS A 188 8.57 5.73 5.26
C LYS A 188 7.10 5.67 5.70
N LEU A 189 6.17 6.10 4.86
CA LEU A 189 4.74 6.02 5.14
C LEU A 189 4.23 4.58 5.13
N VAL A 190 4.70 3.73 4.20
CA VAL A 190 4.41 2.30 4.21
C VAL A 190 4.87 1.68 5.52
N ASP A 191 6.14 1.88 5.89
CA ASP A 191 6.71 1.31 7.12
C ASP A 191 5.95 1.74 8.37
N LEU A 192 5.61 3.03 8.46
CA LEU A 192 4.84 3.55 9.59
C LEU A 192 3.41 3.02 9.61
N ALA A 193 2.74 2.93 8.45
CA ALA A 193 1.39 2.41 8.39
C ALA A 193 1.35 0.95 8.87
N GLU A 194 2.27 0.11 8.38
CA GLU A 194 2.38 -1.29 8.79
C GLU A 194 2.72 -1.42 10.28
N GLN A 195 3.73 -0.67 10.74
CA GLN A 195 4.14 -0.67 12.14
C GLN A 195 3.01 -0.24 13.08
N GLU A 196 2.23 0.80 12.76
CA GLU A 196 1.14 1.22 13.65
C GLU A 196 -0.03 0.23 13.61
N ILE A 197 -0.35 -0.33 12.45
CA ILE A 197 -1.43 -1.31 12.31
C ILE A 197 -1.12 -2.62 13.04
N GLU A 198 0.12 -3.10 13.00
CA GLU A 198 0.54 -4.33 13.69
C GLU A 198 0.39 -4.24 15.22
N LYS A 199 0.53 -3.05 15.79
CA LYS A 199 0.36 -2.83 17.24
C LYS A 199 -1.11 -2.78 17.67
N MET A 200 -2.03 -2.58 16.74
CA MET A 200 -3.43 -2.31 17.03
C MET A 200 -4.25 -3.59 17.24
N LYS A 201 -5.14 -3.56 18.23
CA LYS A 201 -6.06 -4.65 18.55
C LYS A 201 -7.48 -4.24 18.19
N PHE A 202 -7.86 -4.46 16.93
CA PHE A 202 -9.15 -3.99 16.42
C PHE A 202 -10.31 -4.79 17.01
N GLU A 203 -11.15 -4.11 17.77
CA GLU A 203 -12.39 -4.65 18.33
C GLU A 203 -13.57 -4.32 17.39
N LYS A 204 -14.45 -5.30 17.19
CA LYS A 204 -15.65 -5.12 16.37
C LYS A 204 -16.57 -4.10 17.04
N ALA A 205 -17.15 -3.21 16.25
CA ALA A 205 -18.22 -2.35 16.72
C ALA A 205 -19.47 -3.19 17.04
N PRO A 206 -20.23 -2.84 18.11
CA PRO A 206 -21.49 -3.49 18.45
C PRO A 206 -22.55 -3.28 17.38
#